data_AF-M1XRP2-F1
#
_entry.id   AF-M1XRP2-F1
#
_cell.length_a   1.000
_cell.length_b   1.000
_cell.length_c   1.000
_cell.angle_alpha   90.00
_cell.angle_beta   90.00
_cell.angle_gamma   90.00
#
_symmetry.space_group_name_H-M   'P 1'
#
loop_
_entity.id
_entity.type
_entity.pdbx_description
1 polymer ?
#
loop_
_entity_poly.entity_id
_entity_poly.type
_entity_poly.pdbx_seq_one_letter_code
_entity_poly.pdbx_strand_id
1 'polypeptide(L)'
;MEVEIATIGGYEEVGRQMTAVRAGDNVVIFDMGLNLSKVLIHDNVETERMHSLDLIDMGAIPDDRVMSDIEGDVQAIVPTHGHLDHIGAISKLAHRYDAPIVATPFTIELVKQEIQSEEKFGVQNDLIKMDPGESMDIGEDCELELVNVTHSIIDAINPVLHTPEGAVVYGLDKRMDHSPVIGDPIDMERFREIGREGVLCYIEDCTNAGKKGKTPSESVAREQLKDVMYSLEDYDGGIVATTFSSHIARVKSLVEFADDIGRQPVLLGRSMEKYSGTAERLDFIDFPNDLGMYGHRKSVDRTFKRIMNEGKENYLPVVTGHQGEPRAMLTRMARGETPYELDDGDKVIFSARVIPEPTNEGQRYQAETLLGMQGARIYDDIHVSGHLQTEGHYQMLDALQPENIVPAHQDMKGFSPYVDLARGQGYNVGDDLHITQNGNIIQLTE
;
A
#
# COMPACT_ATOMS: atom_id res chain seq x y z
N MET A 1 -12.13 -31.78 1.42
CA MET A 1 -12.48 -30.69 0.47
C MET A 1 -11.20 -30.31 -0.22
N GLU A 2 -11.17 -30.34 -1.55
CA GLU A 2 -9.97 -29.94 -2.30
C GLU A 2 -9.70 -28.45 -2.09
N VAL A 3 -8.46 -28.11 -1.71
CA VAL A 3 -7.97 -26.74 -1.55
C VAL A 3 -6.76 -26.54 -2.43
N GLU A 4 -6.82 -25.53 -3.29
CA GLU A 4 -5.74 -25.15 -4.20
C GLU A 4 -5.42 -23.66 -4.09
N ILE A 5 -4.15 -23.32 -4.29
CA ILE A 5 -3.66 -21.94 -4.34
C ILE A 5 -3.07 -21.70 -5.71
N ALA A 6 -3.64 -20.75 -6.46
CA ALA A 6 -3.03 -20.22 -7.66
C ALA A 6 -2.23 -18.96 -7.36
N THR A 7 -0.95 -19.00 -7.69
CA THR A 7 -0.01 -17.91 -7.47
C THR A 7 0.11 -17.10 -8.76
N ILE A 8 -0.65 -16.01 -8.88
CA ILE A 8 -0.94 -15.36 -10.17
C ILE A 8 0.00 -14.19 -10.46
N GLY A 9 0.21 -13.31 -9.48
CA GLY A 9 1.08 -12.13 -9.61
C GLY A 9 1.72 -11.78 -8.27
N GLY A 10 2.95 -11.25 -8.31
CA GLY A 10 3.69 -10.82 -7.11
C GLY A 10 4.50 -11.92 -6.42
N TYR A 11 4.67 -13.09 -7.06
CA TYR A 11 5.51 -14.18 -6.55
C TYR A 11 6.93 -14.20 -7.13
N GLU A 12 7.22 -13.28 -8.05
CA GLU A 12 8.56 -13.11 -8.66
C GLU A 12 9.06 -11.66 -8.59
N GLU A 13 8.28 -10.76 -7.99
CA GLU A 13 8.56 -9.33 -7.92
C GLU A 13 7.75 -8.64 -6.82
N VAL A 14 8.08 -7.37 -6.57
CA VAL A 14 7.21 -6.44 -5.84
C VAL A 14 6.21 -5.82 -6.80
N GLY A 15 4.94 -5.79 -6.39
CA GLY A 15 3.86 -5.22 -7.17
C GLY A 15 3.03 -6.28 -7.89
N ARG A 16 1.92 -5.84 -8.49
CA ARG A 16 0.96 -6.70 -9.20
C ARG A 16 0.50 -7.93 -8.40
N GLN A 17 0.20 -7.75 -7.11
CA GLN A 17 -0.26 -8.84 -6.25
C GLN A 17 -1.59 -9.39 -6.77
N MET A 18 -1.68 -10.71 -6.87
CA MET A 18 -2.92 -11.43 -7.12
C MET A 18 -2.73 -12.91 -6.76
N THR A 19 -3.66 -13.45 -6.00
CA THR A 19 -3.70 -14.87 -5.61
C THR A 19 -5.13 -15.36 -5.66
N ALA A 20 -5.35 -16.60 -6.06
CA ALA A 20 -6.67 -17.22 -5.94
C ALA A 20 -6.58 -18.46 -5.06
N VAL A 21 -7.58 -18.64 -4.20
CA VAL A 21 -7.72 -19.85 -3.38
C VAL A 21 -9.02 -20.52 -3.76
N ARG A 22 -8.94 -21.75 -4.26
CA ARG A 22 -10.07 -22.64 -4.50
C ARG A 22 -10.31 -23.49 -3.26
N ALA A 23 -11.56 -23.57 -2.82
CA ALA A 23 -12.03 -24.46 -1.76
C ALA A 23 -13.31 -25.17 -2.25
N GLY A 24 -13.16 -26.41 -2.71
CA GLY A 24 -14.23 -27.13 -3.43
C GLY A 24 -14.60 -26.43 -4.73
N ASP A 25 -15.85 -25.99 -4.84
CA ASP A 25 -16.38 -25.27 -6.02
C ASP A 25 -16.28 -23.74 -5.89
N ASN A 26 -15.80 -23.22 -4.74
CA ASN A 26 -15.72 -21.80 -4.46
C ASN A 26 -14.30 -21.29 -4.68
N VAL A 27 -14.16 -20.15 -5.36
CA VAL A 27 -12.87 -19.46 -5.51
C VAL A 27 -12.94 -18.06 -4.89
N VAL A 28 -11.94 -17.71 -4.08
CA VAL A 28 -11.73 -16.34 -3.60
C VAL A 28 -10.45 -15.79 -4.21
N ILE A 29 -10.54 -14.63 -4.85
CA ILE A 29 -9.37 -13.91 -5.36
C ILE A 29 -8.95 -12.88 -4.31
N PHE A 30 -7.69 -12.92 -3.91
CA PHE A 30 -7.05 -11.90 -3.09
C PHE A 30 -6.23 -10.95 -3.96
N ASP A 31 -6.53 -9.66 -3.85
CA ASP A 31 -5.89 -8.56 -4.56
C ASP A 31 -5.91 -8.63 -6.11
N MET A 32 -5.78 -7.48 -6.74
CA MET A 32 -5.50 -7.32 -8.18
C MET A 32 -4.66 -6.05 -8.37
N GLY A 33 -3.34 -6.22 -8.30
CA GLY A 33 -2.39 -5.12 -8.24
C GLY A 33 -1.84 -4.58 -9.55
N LEU A 34 -1.17 -3.44 -9.47
CA LEU A 34 -0.34 -2.86 -10.53
C LEU A 34 1.13 -2.84 -10.10
N ASN A 35 2.04 -3.25 -10.99
CA ASN A 35 3.46 -3.00 -10.87
C ASN A 35 3.82 -1.68 -11.56
N LEU A 36 3.92 -0.63 -10.75
CA LEU A 36 4.19 0.72 -11.26
C LEU A 36 5.57 0.83 -11.93
N SER A 37 6.58 0.06 -11.48
CA SER A 37 7.92 0.09 -12.09
C SER A 37 7.89 -0.29 -13.57
N LYS A 38 7.06 -1.27 -13.92
CA LYS A 38 6.86 -1.73 -15.31
C LYS A 38 6.10 -0.73 -16.15
N VAL A 39 5.32 0.16 -15.55
CA VAL A 39 4.68 1.28 -16.25
C VAL A 39 5.67 2.42 -16.48
N LEU A 40 6.46 2.77 -15.45
CA LEU A 40 7.34 3.95 -15.45
C LEU A 40 8.53 3.86 -16.41
N ILE A 41 8.93 2.66 -16.83
CA ILE A 41 9.99 2.47 -17.85
C ILE A 41 9.52 2.80 -19.27
N HIS A 42 8.23 3.00 -19.49
CA HIS A 42 7.66 3.36 -20.79
C HIS A 42 7.18 4.82 -20.80
N ASP A 43 7.50 5.53 -21.88
CA ASP A 43 7.08 6.91 -22.06
C ASP A 43 5.60 7.01 -22.44
N ASN A 44 4.91 7.98 -21.84
CA ASN A 44 3.52 8.35 -22.16
C ASN A 44 2.50 7.21 -22.04
N VAL A 45 2.72 6.29 -21.12
CA VAL A 45 1.73 5.26 -20.79
C VAL A 45 0.57 5.86 -20.01
N GLU A 46 -0.64 5.60 -20.49
CA GLU A 46 -1.91 5.91 -19.82
C GLU A 46 -2.65 4.59 -19.58
N THR A 47 -2.36 3.95 -18.44
CA THR A 47 -2.89 2.62 -18.08
C THR A 47 -4.41 2.54 -18.23
N GLU A 48 -5.13 3.61 -17.85
CA GLU A 48 -6.59 3.76 -17.97
C GLU A 48 -7.15 3.50 -19.37
N ARG A 49 -6.35 3.72 -20.43
CA ARG A 49 -6.77 3.53 -21.83
C ARG A 49 -6.31 2.23 -22.45
N MET A 50 -5.36 1.57 -21.80
CA MET A 50 -4.74 0.35 -22.31
C MET A 50 -5.65 -0.86 -22.09
N HIS A 51 -5.54 -1.82 -23.01
CA HIS A 51 -6.19 -3.10 -22.86
C HIS A 51 -5.44 -3.96 -21.84
N SER A 52 -6.14 -4.84 -21.13
CA SER A 52 -5.55 -5.71 -20.10
C SER A 52 -4.44 -6.61 -20.66
N LEU A 53 -4.63 -7.17 -21.87
CA LEU A 53 -3.58 -7.96 -22.54
C LEU A 53 -2.26 -7.20 -22.73
N ASP A 54 -2.31 -5.93 -23.14
CA ASP A 54 -1.09 -5.12 -23.32
C ASP A 54 -0.37 -4.93 -21.98
N LEU A 55 -1.14 -4.68 -20.91
CA LEU A 55 -0.60 -4.51 -19.55
C LEU A 55 -0.06 -5.82 -18.97
N ILE A 56 -0.67 -6.97 -19.29
CA ILE A 56 -0.17 -8.30 -18.92
C ILE A 56 1.17 -8.57 -19.63
N ASP A 57 1.23 -8.32 -20.94
CA ASP A 57 2.45 -8.53 -21.73
C ASP A 57 3.61 -7.61 -21.28
N MET A 58 3.29 -6.42 -20.77
CA MET A 58 4.26 -5.53 -20.11
C MET A 58 4.71 -6.01 -18.73
N GLY A 59 4.02 -6.98 -18.14
CA GLY A 59 4.18 -7.40 -16.75
C GLY A 59 3.70 -6.34 -15.75
N ALA A 60 2.86 -5.40 -16.17
CA ALA A 60 2.34 -4.33 -15.32
C ALA A 60 1.19 -4.82 -14.44
N ILE A 61 0.38 -5.76 -14.89
CA ILE A 61 -0.72 -6.35 -14.11
C ILE A 61 -0.56 -7.90 -14.06
N PRO A 62 -1.27 -8.61 -13.16
CA PRO A 62 -1.22 -10.06 -13.06
C PRO A 62 -1.70 -10.74 -14.34
N ASP A 63 -1.10 -11.89 -14.67
CA ASP A 63 -1.55 -12.74 -15.76
C ASP A 63 -2.62 -13.73 -15.26
N ASP A 64 -3.86 -13.27 -15.26
CA ASP A 64 -5.01 -14.03 -14.76
C ASP A 64 -5.45 -15.19 -15.68
N ARG A 65 -4.72 -15.48 -16.77
CA ARG A 65 -5.01 -16.62 -17.66
C ARG A 65 -4.94 -17.96 -16.94
N VAL A 66 -4.12 -18.09 -15.90
CA VAL A 66 -4.03 -19.29 -15.06
C VAL A 66 -5.38 -19.65 -14.41
N MET A 67 -6.29 -18.69 -14.25
CA MET A 67 -7.64 -18.95 -13.74
C MET A 67 -8.46 -19.89 -14.63
N SER A 68 -8.10 -20.09 -15.90
CA SER A 68 -8.78 -21.08 -16.76
C SER A 68 -8.48 -22.52 -16.37
N ASP A 69 -7.43 -22.75 -15.60
CA ASP A 69 -6.99 -24.08 -15.16
C ASP A 69 -7.51 -24.41 -13.74
N ILE A 70 -8.18 -23.46 -13.08
CA ILE A 70 -8.82 -23.63 -11.77
C ILE A 70 -10.31 -23.92 -11.99
N GLU A 71 -10.81 -24.97 -11.36
CA GLU A 71 -12.24 -25.30 -11.39
C GLU A 71 -13.04 -24.45 -10.36
N GLY A 72 -14.35 -24.35 -10.55
CA GLY A 72 -15.24 -23.61 -9.64
C GLY A 72 -15.48 -22.15 -10.04
N ASP A 73 -16.28 -21.47 -9.23
CA ASP A 73 -16.77 -20.13 -9.49
C ASP A 73 -16.18 -19.12 -8.50
N VAL A 74 -15.73 -17.98 -9.01
CA VAL A 74 -15.25 -16.89 -8.18
C VAL A 74 -16.41 -16.29 -7.39
N GLN A 75 -16.35 -16.41 -6.05
CA GLN A 75 -17.37 -15.94 -5.13
C GLN A 75 -17.08 -14.53 -4.61
N ALA A 76 -15.80 -14.14 -4.52
CA ALA A 76 -15.40 -12.81 -4.06
C ALA A 76 -14.02 -12.41 -4.59
N ILE A 77 -13.84 -11.11 -4.81
CA ILE A 77 -12.55 -10.46 -5.02
C ILE A 77 -12.27 -9.60 -3.79
N VAL A 78 -11.15 -9.84 -3.11
CA VAL A 78 -10.87 -9.29 -1.78
C VAL A 78 -9.54 -8.53 -1.80
N PRO A 79 -9.58 -7.22 -2.11
CA PRO A 79 -8.43 -6.37 -1.94
C PRO A 79 -8.14 -6.12 -0.46
N THR A 80 -6.90 -6.33 -0.04
CA THR A 80 -6.49 -6.24 1.36
C THR A 80 -6.38 -4.81 1.86
N HIS A 81 -6.03 -3.88 0.97
CA HIS A 81 -5.93 -2.46 1.25
C HIS A 81 -5.85 -1.63 -0.04
N GLY A 82 -5.90 -0.31 0.08
CA GLY A 82 -6.01 0.61 -1.06
C GLY A 82 -4.71 1.00 -1.80
N HIS A 83 -3.59 0.29 -1.65
CA HIS A 83 -2.39 0.59 -2.45
C HIS A 83 -2.51 0.03 -3.87
N LEU A 84 -1.85 0.69 -4.83
CA LEU A 84 -1.97 0.34 -6.24
C LEU A 84 -1.43 -1.05 -6.58
N ASP A 85 -0.48 -1.57 -5.82
CA ASP A 85 0.00 -2.95 -5.95
C ASP A 85 -1.00 -4.00 -5.45
N HIS A 86 -2.16 -3.58 -4.92
CA HIS A 86 -3.25 -4.43 -4.47
C HIS A 86 -4.58 -4.13 -5.19
N ILE A 87 -4.84 -2.87 -5.59
CA ILE A 87 -6.09 -2.48 -6.29
C ILE A 87 -5.91 -2.04 -7.75
N GLY A 88 -4.68 -1.78 -8.18
CA GLY A 88 -4.41 -1.05 -9.43
C GLY A 88 -4.75 -1.79 -10.73
N ALA A 89 -5.06 -3.10 -10.66
CA ALA A 89 -5.55 -3.88 -11.79
C ALA A 89 -7.02 -4.29 -11.65
N ILE A 90 -7.72 -3.92 -10.57
CA ILE A 90 -9.15 -4.22 -10.40
C ILE A 90 -9.95 -3.69 -11.59
N SER A 91 -9.69 -2.45 -12.01
CA SER A 91 -10.39 -1.85 -13.16
C SER A 91 -10.15 -2.59 -14.49
N LYS A 92 -9.07 -3.37 -14.57
CA LYS A 92 -8.64 -4.10 -15.77
C LYS A 92 -9.04 -5.56 -15.80
N LEU A 93 -9.22 -6.19 -14.65
CA LEU A 93 -9.41 -7.64 -14.53
C LEU A 93 -10.74 -8.02 -13.89
N ALA A 94 -11.22 -7.28 -12.87
CA ALA A 94 -12.36 -7.70 -12.06
C ALA A 94 -13.66 -7.94 -12.84
N HIS A 95 -13.90 -7.15 -13.90
CA HIS A 95 -15.09 -7.26 -14.76
C HIS A 95 -15.24 -8.60 -15.50
N ARG A 96 -14.22 -9.46 -15.47
CA ARG A 96 -14.25 -10.80 -16.06
C ARG A 96 -14.87 -11.85 -15.14
N TYR A 97 -15.00 -11.54 -13.86
CA TYR A 97 -15.51 -12.43 -12.82
C TYR A 97 -16.87 -11.91 -12.35
N ASP A 98 -17.87 -12.79 -12.28
CA ASP A 98 -19.20 -12.48 -11.77
C ASP A 98 -19.22 -12.58 -10.24
N ALA A 99 -18.45 -11.70 -9.60
CA ALA A 99 -18.21 -11.72 -8.16
C ALA A 99 -18.22 -10.29 -7.57
N PRO A 100 -18.70 -10.10 -6.33
CA PRO A 100 -18.52 -8.84 -5.62
C PRO A 100 -17.05 -8.58 -5.31
N ILE A 101 -16.70 -7.30 -5.24
CA ILE A 101 -15.45 -6.82 -4.65
C ILE A 101 -15.75 -6.47 -3.18
N VAL A 102 -15.12 -7.18 -2.26
CA VAL A 102 -15.33 -7.08 -0.82
C VAL A 102 -14.06 -6.53 -0.17
N ALA A 103 -14.15 -5.36 0.46
CA ALA A 103 -13.03 -4.78 1.17
C ALA A 103 -13.50 -3.79 2.24
N THR A 104 -12.55 -3.28 3.01
CA THR A 104 -12.80 -2.25 4.03
C THR A 104 -13.34 -0.94 3.43
N PRO A 105 -14.08 -0.12 4.21
CA PRO A 105 -14.73 1.08 3.70
C PRO A 105 -13.82 2.04 2.95
N PHE A 106 -12.60 2.29 3.45
CA PHE A 106 -11.62 3.17 2.80
C PHE A 106 -11.13 2.56 1.49
N THR A 107 -10.82 1.26 1.51
CA THR A 107 -10.37 0.52 0.32
C THR A 107 -11.44 0.55 -0.77
N ILE A 108 -12.71 0.29 -0.43
CA ILE A 108 -13.82 0.34 -1.40
C ILE A 108 -13.99 1.73 -2.03
N GLU A 109 -13.83 2.81 -1.27
CA GLU A 109 -13.89 4.15 -1.86
C GLU A 109 -12.74 4.43 -2.84
N LEU A 110 -11.56 3.86 -2.59
CA LEU A 110 -10.42 3.95 -3.52
C LEU A 110 -10.62 3.08 -4.75
N VAL A 111 -11.10 1.84 -4.59
CA VAL A 111 -11.48 0.94 -5.69
C VAL A 111 -12.51 1.60 -6.60
N LYS A 112 -13.55 2.21 -6.01
CA LYS A 112 -14.58 2.95 -6.75
C LYS A 112 -13.97 4.07 -7.61
N GLN A 113 -12.92 4.73 -7.11
CA GLN A 113 -12.25 5.79 -7.85
C GLN A 113 -11.35 5.24 -8.98
N GLU A 114 -10.70 4.09 -8.79
CA GLU A 114 -9.97 3.39 -9.87
C GLU A 114 -10.94 2.91 -10.96
N ILE A 115 -12.12 2.41 -10.59
CA ILE A 115 -13.17 2.04 -11.55
C ILE A 115 -13.70 3.27 -12.31
N GLN A 116 -13.79 4.43 -11.65
CA GLN A 116 -14.26 5.67 -12.28
C GLN A 116 -13.23 6.31 -13.23
N SER A 117 -11.93 6.06 -13.03
CA SER A 117 -10.88 6.58 -13.90
C SER A 117 -10.63 5.73 -15.15
N GLU A 118 -11.14 4.50 -15.15
CA GLU A 118 -11.05 3.55 -16.25
C GLU A 118 -11.78 4.05 -17.52
N GLU A 119 -11.10 4.03 -18.67
CA GLU A 119 -11.66 4.49 -19.95
C GLU A 119 -11.84 3.35 -20.99
N LYS A 120 -11.30 2.14 -20.72
CA LYS A 120 -11.29 1.01 -21.64
C LYS A 120 -12.36 -0.04 -21.33
N PHE A 121 -12.61 -0.33 -20.05
CA PHE A 121 -13.54 -1.38 -19.61
C PHE A 121 -14.68 -0.84 -18.76
N GLY A 122 -15.84 -1.51 -18.80
CA GLY A 122 -16.96 -1.22 -17.91
C GLY A 122 -16.96 -2.22 -16.76
N VAL A 123 -16.56 -1.78 -15.57
CA VAL A 123 -16.56 -2.62 -14.36
C VAL A 123 -17.89 -2.42 -13.64
N GLN A 124 -18.64 -3.50 -13.43
CA GLN A 124 -19.98 -3.47 -12.84
C GLN A 124 -20.10 -4.41 -11.63
N ASN A 125 -18.99 -4.96 -11.13
CA ASN A 125 -18.94 -5.76 -9.92
C ASN A 125 -19.56 -4.97 -8.75
N ASP A 126 -20.35 -5.67 -7.92
CA ASP A 126 -20.88 -5.08 -6.69
C ASP A 126 -19.74 -4.72 -5.74
N LEU A 127 -19.84 -3.56 -5.10
CA LEU A 127 -18.85 -3.09 -4.13
C LEU A 127 -19.43 -3.26 -2.71
N ILE A 128 -18.89 -4.22 -1.97
CA ILE A 128 -19.34 -4.56 -0.62
C ILE A 128 -18.30 -4.04 0.39
N LYS A 129 -18.77 -3.23 1.34
CA LYS A 129 -17.97 -2.78 2.48
C LYS A 129 -18.11 -3.80 3.59
N MET A 130 -16.99 -4.25 4.14
CA MET A 130 -16.92 -5.16 5.29
C MET A 130 -15.83 -4.65 6.23
N ASP A 131 -16.17 -4.44 7.48
CA ASP A 131 -15.24 -3.90 8.48
C ASP A 131 -14.29 -4.98 9.02
N PRO A 132 -13.09 -4.62 9.51
CA PRO A 132 -12.23 -5.57 10.22
C PRO A 132 -12.96 -6.19 11.43
N GLY A 133 -12.88 -7.50 11.57
CA GLY A 133 -13.58 -8.31 12.57
C GLY A 133 -14.95 -8.85 12.10
N GLU A 134 -15.42 -8.45 10.91
CA GLU A 134 -16.60 -9.04 10.28
C GLU A 134 -16.24 -10.26 9.41
N SER A 135 -17.25 -11.09 9.16
CA SER A 135 -17.17 -12.24 8.29
C SER A 135 -18.35 -12.33 7.33
N MET A 136 -18.17 -13.07 6.23
CA MET A 136 -19.23 -13.40 5.27
C MET A 136 -19.11 -14.84 4.78
N ASP A 137 -20.24 -15.47 4.47
CA ASP A 137 -20.28 -16.81 3.89
C ASP A 137 -19.71 -16.80 2.46
N ILE A 138 -18.93 -17.84 2.14
CA ILE A 138 -18.41 -18.14 0.80
C ILE A 138 -18.93 -19.53 0.42
N GLY A 139 -20.00 -19.58 -0.37
CA GLY A 139 -20.71 -20.84 -0.60
C GLY A 139 -21.39 -21.37 0.68
N GLU A 140 -21.53 -22.69 0.80
CA GLU A 140 -22.23 -23.31 1.95
C GLU A 140 -21.30 -23.68 3.12
N ASP A 141 -20.02 -23.92 2.85
CA ASP A 141 -19.08 -24.55 3.80
C ASP A 141 -17.84 -23.69 4.13
N CYS A 142 -17.70 -22.51 3.53
CA CYS A 142 -16.56 -21.62 3.77
C CYS A 142 -17.02 -20.26 4.29
N GLU A 143 -16.14 -19.59 5.04
CA GLU A 143 -16.38 -18.25 5.59
C GLU A 143 -15.14 -17.38 5.34
N LEU A 144 -15.34 -16.15 4.88
CA LEU A 144 -14.30 -15.14 4.73
C LEU A 144 -14.36 -14.17 5.92
N GLU A 145 -13.30 -14.13 6.73
CA GLU A 145 -13.12 -13.18 7.83
C GLU A 145 -12.07 -12.12 7.46
N LEU A 146 -12.26 -10.85 7.87
CA LEU A 146 -11.22 -9.82 7.77
C LEU A 146 -10.57 -9.57 9.13
N VAL A 147 -9.26 -9.76 9.24
CA VAL A 147 -8.51 -9.47 10.49
C VAL A 147 -7.76 -8.15 10.37
N ASN A 148 -7.90 -7.26 11.35
CA ASN A 148 -7.25 -5.95 11.36
C ASN A 148 -5.72 -6.07 11.41
N VAL A 149 -5.04 -5.36 10.52
CA VAL A 149 -3.58 -5.21 10.54
C VAL A 149 -3.17 -3.75 10.42
N THR A 150 -1.97 -3.42 10.90
CA THR A 150 -1.40 -2.09 10.66
C THR A 150 -0.51 -2.13 9.43
N HIS A 151 -0.56 -1.09 8.59
CA HIS A 151 0.32 -0.93 7.44
C HIS A 151 0.61 0.56 7.19
N SER A 152 1.25 0.90 6.06
CA SER A 152 1.49 2.29 5.63
C SER A 152 0.27 3.00 5.03
N ILE A 153 -0.86 2.31 4.93
CA ILE A 153 -2.19 2.87 4.63
C ILE A 153 -3.13 2.50 5.78
N ILE A 154 -4.16 3.31 5.98
CA ILE A 154 -5.23 3.00 6.95
C ILE A 154 -6.14 1.89 6.41
N ASP A 155 -6.88 1.26 7.32
CA ASP A 155 -7.96 0.33 6.98
C ASP A 155 -7.48 -0.93 6.23
N ALA A 156 -6.26 -1.38 6.53
CA ALA A 156 -5.65 -2.57 5.95
C ALA A 156 -6.05 -3.83 6.74
N ILE A 157 -6.26 -4.94 6.03
CA ILE A 157 -6.64 -6.23 6.63
C ILE A 157 -5.77 -7.37 6.13
N ASN A 158 -5.82 -8.49 6.84
CA ASN A 158 -5.47 -9.80 6.28
C ASN A 158 -6.74 -10.64 6.23
N PRO A 159 -7.18 -11.08 5.04
CA PRO A 159 -8.34 -11.93 4.93
C PRO A 159 -7.99 -13.37 5.27
N VAL A 160 -8.93 -14.06 5.89
CA VAL A 160 -8.82 -15.44 6.33
C VAL A 160 -10.00 -16.20 5.76
N LEU A 161 -9.71 -17.17 4.90
CA LEU A 161 -10.71 -18.07 4.35
C LEU A 161 -10.78 -19.33 5.21
N HIS A 162 -11.82 -19.42 6.03
CA HIS A 162 -12.11 -20.60 6.85
C HIS A 162 -12.73 -21.68 5.95
N THR A 163 -12.14 -22.87 6.01
CA THR A 163 -12.62 -24.05 5.27
C THR A 163 -12.72 -25.25 6.23
N PRO A 164 -13.44 -26.32 5.88
CA PRO A 164 -13.46 -27.55 6.66
C PRO A 164 -12.08 -28.21 6.87
N GLU A 165 -11.09 -27.91 6.02
CA GLU A 165 -9.72 -28.42 6.13
C GLU A 165 -8.80 -27.52 6.98
N GLY A 166 -9.29 -26.36 7.43
CA GLY A 166 -8.52 -25.35 8.15
C GLY A 166 -8.50 -24.00 7.44
N ALA A 167 -7.97 -22.98 8.12
CA ALA A 167 -7.94 -21.62 7.60
C ALA A 167 -6.82 -21.40 6.59
N VAL A 168 -7.11 -20.68 5.51
CA VAL A 168 -6.10 -20.10 4.60
C VAL A 168 -5.96 -18.61 4.92
N VAL A 169 -4.81 -18.23 5.47
CA VAL A 169 -4.51 -16.85 5.87
C VAL A 169 -3.71 -16.17 4.76
N TYR A 170 -4.29 -15.13 4.17
CA TYR A 170 -3.61 -14.29 3.19
C TYR A 170 -2.96 -13.09 3.90
N GLY A 171 -1.68 -13.22 4.17
CA GLY A 171 -0.92 -12.41 5.11
C GLY A 171 -0.16 -11.24 4.51
N LEU A 172 -0.55 -10.67 3.36
CA LEU A 172 0.32 -9.65 2.75
C LEU A 172 0.27 -8.29 3.48
N ASP A 173 1.29 -7.47 3.25
CA ASP A 173 1.38 -6.04 3.58
C ASP A 173 0.92 -5.64 4.98
N LYS A 174 1.74 -6.01 5.97
CA LYS A 174 1.52 -5.64 7.37
C LYS A 174 2.78 -5.27 8.11
N ARG A 175 2.56 -4.52 9.19
CA ARG A 175 3.51 -4.26 10.26
C ARG A 175 2.91 -4.71 11.58
N MET A 176 3.78 -5.09 12.51
CA MET A 176 3.39 -5.34 13.89
C MET A 176 3.52 -4.07 14.76
N ASP A 177 2.53 -3.19 14.65
CA ASP A 177 2.45 -1.92 15.39
C ASP A 177 1.45 -2.03 16.56
N HIS A 178 1.92 -1.76 17.78
CA HIS A 178 1.08 -1.75 18.99
C HIS A 178 0.73 -0.35 19.48
N SER A 179 1.25 0.68 18.80
CA SER A 179 1.01 2.08 19.11
C SER A 179 0.85 2.87 17.80
N PRO A 180 -0.11 2.48 16.93
CA PRO A 180 -0.35 3.19 15.69
C PRO A 180 -0.84 4.62 15.98
N VAL A 181 -0.58 5.53 15.04
CA VAL A 181 -1.03 6.93 15.13
C VAL A 181 -2.51 7.09 14.77
N ILE A 182 -3.03 6.20 13.91
CA ILE A 182 -4.42 6.12 13.47
C ILE A 182 -4.82 4.64 13.46
N GLY A 183 -6.06 4.37 13.85
CA GLY A 183 -6.64 3.02 13.83
C GLY A 183 -6.20 2.17 15.01
N ASP A 184 -6.67 0.93 15.01
CA ASP A 184 -6.37 -0.04 16.06
C ASP A 184 -5.05 -0.77 15.81
N PRO A 185 -4.37 -1.22 16.88
CA PRO A 185 -3.24 -2.15 16.77
C PRO A 185 -3.57 -3.40 15.95
N ILE A 186 -2.54 -4.03 15.40
CA ILE A 186 -2.68 -5.34 14.75
C ILE A 186 -3.30 -6.36 15.72
N ASP A 187 -4.28 -7.14 15.24
CA ASP A 187 -5.01 -8.09 16.08
C ASP A 187 -4.26 -9.42 16.25
N MET A 188 -3.15 -9.36 16.98
CA MET A 188 -2.38 -10.56 17.33
C MET A 188 -3.12 -11.49 18.30
N GLU A 189 -4.20 -11.06 18.94
CA GLU A 189 -5.03 -11.95 19.74
C GLU A 189 -5.81 -12.88 18.80
N ARG A 190 -6.51 -12.32 17.82
CA ARG A 190 -7.26 -13.10 16.83
C ARG A 190 -6.37 -14.02 16.01
N PHE A 191 -5.19 -13.58 15.56
CA PHE A 191 -4.26 -14.48 14.84
C PHE A 191 -3.83 -15.71 15.67
N ARG A 192 -3.71 -15.58 17.00
CA ARG A 192 -3.41 -16.73 17.87
C ARG A 192 -4.61 -17.64 18.09
N GLU A 193 -5.82 -17.11 18.04
CA GLU A 193 -7.05 -17.91 18.08
C GLU A 193 -7.17 -18.74 16.80
N ILE A 194 -7.00 -18.11 15.65
CA ILE A 194 -6.96 -18.77 14.34
C ILE A 194 -5.90 -19.88 14.31
N GLY A 195 -4.70 -19.62 14.84
CA GLY A 195 -3.65 -20.65 14.97
C GLY A 195 -4.04 -21.84 15.86
N ARG A 196 -4.94 -21.67 16.84
CA ARG A 196 -5.48 -22.77 17.65
C ARG A 196 -6.64 -23.49 16.98
N GLU A 197 -7.39 -22.79 16.15
CA GLU A 197 -8.48 -23.34 15.32
C GLU A 197 -7.93 -24.24 14.21
N GLY A 198 -6.73 -23.91 13.69
CA GLY A 198 -5.98 -24.68 12.70
C GLY A 198 -5.81 -23.90 11.40
N VAL A 199 -4.56 -23.72 10.97
CA VAL A 199 -4.21 -22.97 9.75
C VAL A 199 -3.65 -23.94 8.73
N LEU A 200 -4.41 -24.19 7.66
CA LEU A 200 -4.00 -25.04 6.55
C LEU A 200 -2.84 -24.39 5.78
N CYS A 201 -2.93 -23.09 5.50
CA CYS A 201 -1.90 -22.38 4.75
C CYS A 201 -1.77 -20.92 5.15
N TYR A 202 -0.52 -20.44 5.18
CA TYR A 202 -0.18 -19.03 5.35
C TYR A 202 0.60 -18.50 4.15
N ILE A 203 0.04 -17.50 3.48
CA ILE A 203 0.67 -16.82 2.34
C ILE A 203 1.26 -15.51 2.87
N GLU A 204 2.57 -15.31 2.78
CA GLU A 204 3.26 -14.24 3.53
C GLU A 204 4.00 -13.22 2.66
N ASP A 205 3.83 -11.94 2.99
CA ASP A 205 4.62 -10.83 2.42
C ASP A 205 6.08 -10.95 2.89
N CYS A 206 7.02 -11.04 1.94
CA CYS A 206 8.44 -11.19 2.25
C CYS A 206 9.28 -9.93 2.00
N THR A 207 8.67 -8.77 1.74
CA THR A 207 9.32 -7.51 1.32
C THR A 207 10.54 -7.12 2.15
N ASN A 208 10.46 -7.37 3.45
CA ASN A 208 11.49 -6.99 4.42
C ASN A 208 12.03 -8.18 5.21
N ALA A 209 11.83 -9.42 4.74
CA ALA A 209 12.23 -10.63 5.46
C ALA A 209 13.73 -10.66 5.81
N GLY A 210 14.57 -10.12 4.92
CA GLY A 210 16.02 -10.00 5.12
C GLY A 210 16.48 -8.89 6.07
N LYS A 211 15.58 -8.02 6.53
CA LYS A 211 15.89 -6.95 7.48
C LYS A 211 15.74 -7.46 8.90
N LYS A 212 16.84 -7.44 9.63
CA LYS A 212 16.92 -7.90 11.02
C LYS A 212 16.10 -7.02 11.96
N GLY A 213 15.53 -7.63 12.99
CA GLY A 213 14.85 -6.94 14.08
C GLY A 213 13.33 -6.86 13.88
N LYS A 214 12.71 -5.93 14.60
CA LYS A 214 11.29 -5.61 14.51
C LYS A 214 11.11 -4.29 13.79
N THR A 215 10.14 -4.22 12.89
CA THR A 215 9.74 -2.96 12.26
C THR A 215 9.29 -1.94 13.32
N PRO A 216 9.88 -0.74 13.37
CA PRO A 216 9.45 0.28 14.33
C PRO A 216 8.02 0.74 14.07
N SER A 217 7.30 1.09 15.14
CA SER A 217 5.96 1.69 15.10
C SER A 217 5.95 3.01 14.33
N GLU A 218 4.82 3.38 13.72
CA GLU A 218 4.63 4.71 13.11
C GLU A 218 4.87 5.84 14.11
N SER A 219 4.62 5.61 15.40
CA SER A 219 4.92 6.56 16.47
C SER A 219 6.39 7.00 16.47
N VAL A 220 7.33 6.13 16.07
CA VAL A 220 8.75 6.48 15.97
C VAL A 220 8.99 7.49 14.84
N ALA A 221 8.39 7.27 13.67
CA ALA A 221 8.50 8.23 12.57
C ALA A 221 7.76 9.54 12.88
N ARG A 222 6.66 9.48 13.63
CA ARG A 222 5.99 10.66 14.16
C ARG A 222 6.88 11.48 15.09
N GLU A 223 7.60 10.85 16.02
CA GLU A 223 8.53 11.56 16.91
C GLU A 223 9.74 12.13 16.15
N GLN A 224 10.28 11.41 15.17
CA GLN A 224 11.33 11.93 14.28
C GLN A 224 10.85 13.17 13.50
N LEU A 225 9.64 13.08 12.94
CA LEU A 225 9.04 14.20 12.23
C LEU A 225 8.79 15.38 13.16
N LYS A 226 8.33 15.13 14.38
CA LYS A 226 8.12 16.16 15.41
C LYS A 226 9.41 16.92 15.71
N ASP A 227 10.49 16.21 15.98
CA ASP A 227 11.80 16.79 16.27
C ASP A 227 12.28 17.70 15.13
N VAL A 228 12.18 17.21 13.89
CA VAL A 228 12.51 18.01 12.69
C VAL A 228 11.62 19.25 12.59
N MET A 229 10.30 19.10 12.69
CA MET A 229 9.36 20.21 12.54
C MET A 229 9.57 21.27 13.63
N TYR A 230 9.70 20.87 14.89
CA TYR A 230 9.88 21.80 16.01
C TYR A 230 11.26 22.46 16.00
N SER A 231 12.30 21.80 15.48
CA SER A 231 13.60 22.43 15.26
C SER A 231 13.56 23.60 14.25
N LEU A 232 12.47 23.69 13.47
CA LEU A 232 12.23 24.72 12.46
C LEU A 232 11.21 25.78 12.90
N GLU A 233 10.76 25.77 14.16
CA GLU A 233 9.75 26.70 14.68
C GLU A 233 10.15 28.17 14.48
N ASP A 234 11.41 28.52 14.79
CA ASP A 234 11.94 29.89 14.65
C ASP A 234 12.35 30.25 13.21
N TYR A 235 12.16 29.36 12.23
CA TYR A 235 12.57 29.61 10.85
C TYR A 235 11.55 30.48 10.13
N ASP A 236 12.01 31.57 9.51
CA ASP A 236 11.20 32.60 8.82
C ASP A 236 11.18 32.44 7.28
N GLY A 237 11.70 31.32 6.77
CA GLY A 237 11.65 30.99 5.33
C GLY A 237 10.58 29.95 4.98
N GLY A 238 10.67 29.43 3.76
CA GLY A 238 9.75 28.41 3.25
C GLY A 238 10.09 27.03 3.77
N ILE A 239 9.06 26.30 4.21
CA ILE A 239 9.15 24.87 4.52
C ILE A 239 8.15 24.15 3.63
N VAL A 240 8.60 23.13 2.92
CA VAL A 240 7.76 22.26 2.07
C VAL A 240 7.95 20.83 2.54
N ALA A 241 6.86 20.10 2.73
CA ALA A 241 6.90 18.69 3.11
C ALA A 241 6.36 17.79 2.00
N THR A 242 6.87 16.57 1.90
CA THR A 242 6.36 15.55 0.99
C THR A 242 6.34 14.18 1.64
N THR A 243 5.32 13.38 1.31
CA THR A 243 5.11 12.01 1.80
C THR A 243 4.24 11.25 0.80
N PHE A 244 4.07 9.94 1.01
CA PHE A 244 3.07 9.14 0.31
C PHE A 244 1.67 9.67 0.58
N SER A 245 0.84 9.80 -0.46
CA SER A 245 -0.53 10.28 -0.30
C SER A 245 -1.47 9.32 0.39
N SER A 246 -1.22 8.03 0.26
CA SER A 246 -1.93 6.99 0.98
C SER A 246 -1.59 6.94 2.46
N HIS A 247 -0.46 7.51 2.90
CA HIS A 247 -0.02 7.44 4.29
C HIS A 247 -0.71 8.52 5.16
N ILE A 248 -1.99 8.29 5.43
CA ILE A 248 -2.87 9.24 6.14
C ILE A 248 -2.34 9.57 7.54
N ALA A 249 -1.77 8.61 8.26
CA ALA A 249 -1.16 8.84 9.58
C ALA A 249 0.01 9.83 9.51
N ARG A 250 0.79 9.78 8.43
CA ARG A 250 1.87 10.74 8.22
C ARG A 250 1.34 12.13 7.83
N VAL A 251 0.34 12.19 6.96
CA VAL A 251 -0.30 13.45 6.57
C VAL A 251 -0.92 14.14 7.79
N LYS A 252 -1.65 13.39 8.63
CA LYS A 252 -2.18 13.88 9.91
C LYS A 252 -1.07 14.47 10.79
N SER A 253 0.04 13.76 10.95
CA SER A 253 1.17 14.24 11.75
C SER A 253 1.77 15.54 11.20
N LEU A 254 1.91 15.67 9.88
CA LEU A 254 2.38 16.90 9.24
C LEU A 254 1.43 18.08 9.48
N VAL A 255 0.12 17.84 9.39
CA VAL A 255 -0.92 18.86 9.62
C VAL A 255 -0.90 19.34 11.07
N GLU A 256 -0.86 18.43 12.04
CA GLU A 256 -0.79 18.77 13.47
C GLU A 256 0.49 19.54 13.81
N PHE A 257 1.65 19.09 13.33
CA PHE A 257 2.90 19.77 13.63
C PHE A 257 3.06 21.10 12.89
N ALA A 258 2.37 21.30 11.78
CA ALA A 258 2.30 22.61 11.14
C ALA A 258 1.61 23.63 12.05
N ASP A 259 0.47 23.25 12.62
CA ASP A 259 -0.31 24.08 13.54
C ASP A 259 0.50 24.40 14.81
N ASP A 260 1.18 23.40 15.37
CA ASP A 260 2.04 23.57 16.55
C ASP A 260 3.14 24.62 16.34
N ILE A 261 3.74 24.70 15.15
CA ILE A 261 4.79 25.68 14.81
C ILE A 261 4.23 26.97 14.19
N GLY A 262 2.93 27.20 14.28
CA GLY A 262 2.27 28.43 13.82
C GLY A 262 2.19 28.60 12.31
N ARG A 263 2.19 27.48 11.55
CA ARG A 263 2.11 27.48 10.08
C ARG A 263 0.80 26.86 9.62
N GLN A 264 0.11 27.53 8.69
CA GLN A 264 -1.11 26.98 8.10
C GLN A 264 -0.77 25.81 7.15
N PRO A 265 -1.21 24.58 7.44
CA PRO A 265 -1.01 23.45 6.54
C PRO A 265 -1.85 23.58 5.27
N VAL A 266 -1.31 23.12 4.14
CA VAL A 266 -2.02 23.08 2.85
C VAL A 266 -1.64 21.81 2.09
N LEU A 267 -2.62 20.95 1.77
CA LEU A 267 -2.41 19.72 0.99
C LEU A 267 -2.56 20.00 -0.50
N LEU A 268 -1.52 19.71 -1.29
CA LEU A 268 -1.45 20.07 -2.70
C LEU A 268 -1.14 18.87 -3.60
N GLY A 269 -2.06 18.59 -4.52
CA GLY A 269 -1.94 17.53 -5.52
C GLY A 269 -3.17 16.64 -5.57
N ARG A 270 -3.45 16.07 -6.75
CA ARG A 270 -4.64 15.22 -6.97
C ARG A 270 -4.70 14.05 -6.00
N SER A 271 -3.57 13.36 -5.80
CA SER A 271 -3.51 12.23 -4.87
C SER A 271 -3.69 12.67 -3.41
N MET A 272 -3.13 13.82 -3.00
CA MET A 272 -3.38 14.37 -1.66
C MET A 272 -4.87 14.59 -1.42
N GLU A 273 -5.55 15.31 -2.33
CA GLU A 273 -7.00 15.56 -2.27
C GLU A 273 -7.81 14.26 -2.27
N LYS A 274 -7.43 13.30 -3.13
CA LYS A 274 -8.06 11.98 -3.27
C LYS A 274 -8.06 11.19 -1.95
N TYR A 275 -6.87 10.92 -1.41
CA TYR A 275 -6.70 10.04 -0.25
C TYR A 275 -7.13 10.73 1.05
N SER A 276 -6.64 11.95 1.32
CA SER A 276 -6.95 12.68 2.54
C SER A 276 -8.41 13.10 2.62
N GLY A 277 -9.02 13.54 1.51
CA GLY A 277 -10.45 13.87 1.48
C GLY A 277 -11.37 12.65 1.54
N THR A 278 -10.89 11.47 1.16
CA THR A 278 -11.62 10.21 1.39
C THR A 278 -11.55 9.80 2.85
N ALA A 279 -10.37 9.89 3.48
CA ALA A 279 -10.19 9.56 4.89
C ALA A 279 -11.01 10.48 5.81
N GLU A 280 -11.05 11.79 5.52
CA GLU A 280 -11.87 12.77 6.24
C GLU A 280 -13.37 12.50 6.07
N ARG A 281 -13.84 12.20 4.84
CA ARG A 281 -15.26 11.92 4.57
C ARG A 281 -15.78 10.65 5.27
N LEU A 282 -14.89 9.71 5.54
CA LEU A 282 -15.19 8.46 6.24
C LEU A 282 -14.87 8.54 7.75
N ASP A 283 -14.60 9.73 8.27
CA ASP A 283 -14.35 9.99 9.70
C ASP A 283 -13.14 9.22 10.29
N PHE A 284 -12.17 8.79 9.46
CA PHE A 284 -10.91 8.21 9.96
C PHE A 284 -10.00 9.25 10.61
N ILE A 285 -10.18 10.52 10.23
CA ILE A 285 -9.42 11.65 10.70
C ILE A 285 -10.25 12.93 10.69
N ASP A 286 -10.03 13.75 11.72
CA ASP A 286 -10.54 15.11 11.77
C ASP A 286 -9.40 16.07 11.42
N PHE A 287 -9.53 16.76 10.29
CA PHE A 287 -8.61 17.84 9.95
C PHE A 287 -9.12 19.21 10.46
N PRO A 288 -8.22 20.19 10.65
CA PRO A 288 -8.62 21.56 10.90
C PRO A 288 -9.55 22.11 9.81
N ASN A 289 -10.60 22.82 10.21
CA ASN A 289 -11.63 23.38 9.30
C ASN A 289 -11.06 24.33 8.22
N ASP A 290 -9.90 24.93 8.48
CA ASP A 290 -9.21 25.86 7.59
C ASP A 290 -8.08 25.20 6.78
N LEU A 291 -7.96 23.86 6.84
CA LEU A 291 -7.04 23.09 6.00
C LEU A 291 -7.42 23.23 4.53
N GLY A 292 -6.50 23.80 3.74
CA GLY A 292 -6.68 23.87 2.29
C GLY A 292 -6.28 22.57 1.61
N MET A 293 -7.21 21.89 0.93
CA MET A 293 -6.91 20.76 0.05
C MET A 293 -7.22 21.10 -1.41
N TYR A 294 -6.22 20.98 -2.28
CA TYR A 294 -6.39 21.34 -3.69
C TYR A 294 -5.67 20.35 -4.63
N GLY A 295 -6.44 19.61 -5.43
CA GLY A 295 -5.87 18.71 -6.45
C GLY A 295 -5.87 19.27 -7.87
N HIS A 296 -6.75 20.21 -8.17
CA HIS A 296 -6.85 20.78 -9.52
C HIS A 296 -5.76 21.83 -9.81
N ARG A 297 -5.07 21.71 -10.96
CA ARG A 297 -3.91 22.55 -11.34
C ARG A 297 -4.12 24.06 -11.12
N LYS A 298 -5.26 24.60 -11.57
CA LYS A 298 -5.58 26.03 -11.41
C LYS A 298 -5.75 26.47 -9.95
N SER A 299 -6.25 25.58 -9.09
CA SER A 299 -6.40 25.86 -7.66
C SER A 299 -5.03 25.81 -6.98
N VAL A 300 -4.23 24.79 -7.27
CA VAL A 300 -2.85 24.68 -6.77
C VAL A 300 -2.01 25.90 -7.16
N ASP A 301 -1.99 26.30 -8.43
CA ASP A 301 -1.24 27.47 -8.89
C ASP A 301 -1.70 28.76 -8.20
N ARG A 302 -3.00 28.88 -7.88
CA ARG A 302 -3.54 30.02 -7.10
C ARG A 302 -3.05 30.00 -5.66
N THR A 303 -3.03 28.82 -5.04
CA THR A 303 -2.59 28.64 -3.66
C THR A 303 -1.11 28.93 -3.51
N PHE A 304 -0.26 28.49 -4.45
CA PHE A 304 1.14 28.88 -4.46
C PHE A 304 1.34 30.39 -4.57
N LYS A 305 0.61 31.08 -5.46
CA LYS A 305 0.66 32.54 -5.53
C LYS A 305 0.22 33.21 -4.23
N ARG A 306 -0.78 32.66 -3.55
CA ARG A 306 -1.21 33.15 -2.23
C ARG A 306 -0.06 33.04 -1.23
N ILE A 307 0.54 31.86 -1.12
CA ILE A 307 1.68 31.61 -0.22
C ILE A 307 2.83 32.58 -0.49
N MET A 308 3.21 32.77 -1.76
CA MET A 308 4.28 33.71 -2.12
C MET A 308 3.94 35.17 -1.78
N ASN A 309 2.67 35.58 -1.89
CA ASN A 309 2.24 36.95 -1.61
C ASN A 309 2.09 37.24 -0.12
N GLU A 310 1.67 36.25 0.66
CA GLU A 310 1.37 36.38 2.08
C GLU A 310 2.57 36.02 2.98
N GLY A 311 3.62 35.41 2.41
CA GLY A 311 4.82 34.99 3.13
C GLY A 311 4.87 33.47 3.30
N LYS A 312 5.99 32.86 2.91
CA LYS A 312 6.19 31.39 2.97
C LYS A 312 6.26 30.89 4.41
N GLU A 313 6.68 31.75 5.34
CA GLU A 313 6.76 31.52 6.78
C GLU A 313 5.40 31.19 7.41
N ASN A 314 4.30 31.64 6.80
CA ASN A 314 2.95 31.44 7.34
C ASN A 314 2.34 30.09 6.95
N TYR A 315 3.01 29.29 6.12
CA TYR A 315 2.43 28.10 5.50
C TYR A 315 3.34 26.88 5.58
N LEU A 316 2.72 25.70 5.57
CA LEU A 316 3.37 24.42 5.28
C LEU A 316 2.65 23.72 4.10
N PRO A 317 3.16 23.85 2.86
CA PRO A 317 2.69 23.06 1.74
C PRO A 317 3.13 21.60 1.89
N VAL A 318 2.16 20.69 1.96
CA VAL A 318 2.37 19.24 1.88
C VAL A 318 2.04 18.80 0.45
N VAL A 319 3.07 18.40 -0.29
CA VAL A 319 3.01 18.19 -1.74
C VAL A 319 3.32 16.74 -2.12
N THR A 320 2.78 16.27 -3.26
CA THR A 320 3.21 14.99 -3.85
C THR A 320 4.61 15.11 -4.48
N GLY A 321 5.28 13.99 -4.72
CA GLY A 321 6.56 13.95 -5.45
C GLY A 321 7.76 13.47 -4.65
N HIS A 322 7.54 12.70 -3.59
CA HIS A 322 8.60 12.23 -2.71
C HIS A 322 9.51 11.19 -3.36
N GLN A 323 9.17 10.58 -4.51
CA GLN A 323 10.08 9.72 -5.29
C GLN A 323 10.70 10.47 -6.48
N GLY A 324 10.43 11.77 -6.64
CA GLY A 324 10.86 12.54 -7.80
C GLY A 324 10.03 12.27 -9.06
N GLU A 325 8.78 11.83 -8.90
CA GLU A 325 7.93 11.46 -10.03
C GLU A 325 7.78 12.65 -11.00
N PRO A 326 7.96 12.47 -12.31
CA PRO A 326 8.15 13.59 -13.24
C PRO A 326 7.02 14.61 -13.29
N ARG A 327 5.78 14.20 -13.01
CA ARG A 327 4.57 15.03 -13.05
C ARG A 327 4.13 15.50 -11.66
N ALA A 328 4.78 15.03 -10.59
CA ALA A 328 4.40 15.35 -9.24
C ALA A 328 4.83 16.77 -8.85
N MET A 329 4.24 17.27 -7.78
CA MET A 329 4.28 18.69 -7.45
C MET A 329 5.69 19.16 -7.05
N LEU A 330 6.36 18.42 -6.16
CA LEU A 330 7.71 18.76 -5.72
C LEU A 330 8.71 18.76 -6.89
N THR A 331 8.63 17.79 -7.80
CA THR A 331 9.49 17.74 -9.00
C THR A 331 9.27 18.95 -9.90
N ARG A 332 8.01 19.40 -10.05
CA ARG A 332 7.69 20.63 -10.80
C ARG A 332 8.23 21.88 -10.10
N MET A 333 8.17 21.94 -8.77
CA MET A 333 8.79 23.02 -7.98
C MET A 333 10.31 23.04 -8.19
N ALA A 334 10.96 21.86 -8.13
CA ALA A 334 12.39 21.70 -8.38
C ALA A 334 12.82 22.13 -9.80
N ARG A 335 11.90 22.12 -10.78
CA ARG A 335 12.14 22.61 -12.14
C ARG A 335 11.74 24.07 -12.37
N GLY A 336 11.19 24.76 -11.37
CA GLY A 336 10.67 26.13 -11.52
C GLY A 336 9.40 26.20 -12.38
N GLU A 337 8.63 25.12 -12.44
CA GLU A 337 7.40 25.00 -13.25
C GLU A 337 6.11 25.30 -12.45
N THR A 338 6.26 25.86 -11.26
CA THR A 338 5.16 26.27 -10.38
C THR A 338 5.34 27.74 -9.99
N PRO A 339 4.27 28.42 -9.54
CA PRO A 339 4.38 29.77 -9.00
C PRO A 339 5.10 29.88 -7.65
N TYR A 340 5.54 28.76 -7.05
CA TYR A 340 6.29 28.76 -5.79
C TYR A 340 7.78 28.78 -6.12
N GLU A 341 8.45 29.86 -5.74
CA GLU A 341 9.89 30.03 -5.96
C GLU A 341 10.63 29.64 -4.67
N LEU A 342 11.59 28.72 -4.78
CA LEU A 342 12.47 28.35 -3.67
C LEU A 342 13.58 29.39 -3.54
N ASP A 343 13.90 29.76 -2.29
CA ASP A 343 15.00 30.65 -1.95
C ASP A 343 16.13 29.89 -1.22
N ASP A 344 17.32 30.51 -1.17
CA ASP A 344 18.44 29.96 -0.42
C ASP A 344 18.08 29.80 1.06
N GLY A 345 18.26 28.56 1.54
CA GLY A 345 17.96 28.19 2.90
C GLY A 345 16.57 27.60 3.11
N ASP A 346 15.64 27.63 2.15
CA ASP A 346 14.32 27.00 2.27
C ASP A 346 14.45 25.50 2.63
N LYS A 347 13.51 24.95 3.38
CA LYS A 347 13.55 23.55 3.84
C LYS A 347 12.63 22.67 3.01
N VAL A 348 13.14 21.52 2.60
CA VAL A 348 12.31 20.46 1.99
C VAL A 348 12.41 19.21 2.83
N ILE A 349 11.27 18.76 3.35
CA ILE A 349 11.16 17.62 4.24
C ILE A 349 10.61 16.43 3.46
N PHE A 350 11.43 15.40 3.28
CA PHE A 350 11.00 14.11 2.76
C PHE A 350 10.63 13.19 3.91
N SER A 351 9.33 13.03 4.13
CA SER A 351 8.78 12.11 5.10
C SER A 351 8.46 10.75 4.47
N ALA A 352 9.39 10.25 3.67
CA ALA A 352 9.26 9.00 2.94
C ALA A 352 10.65 8.49 2.52
N ARG A 353 10.83 7.18 2.57
CA ARG A 353 12.05 6.54 2.06
C ARG A 353 11.99 6.42 0.53
N VAL A 354 13.16 6.46 -0.11
CA VAL A 354 13.31 6.12 -1.53
C VAL A 354 13.01 4.63 -1.73
N ILE A 355 12.15 4.32 -2.69
CA ILE A 355 11.90 2.93 -3.10
C ILE A 355 13.18 2.40 -3.77
N PRO A 356 13.70 1.22 -3.39
CA PRO A 356 14.99 0.70 -3.86
C PRO A 356 14.90 0.13 -5.29
N GLU A 357 14.37 0.94 -6.20
CA GLU A 357 14.25 0.66 -7.63
C GLU A 357 15.06 1.70 -8.41
N PRO A 358 15.88 1.30 -9.40
CA PRO A 358 16.77 2.23 -10.11
C PRO A 358 16.06 3.46 -10.69
N THR A 359 14.82 3.30 -11.16
CA THR A 359 14.00 4.40 -11.69
C THR A 359 13.66 5.41 -10.61
N ASN A 360 13.24 4.94 -9.42
CA ASN A 360 12.92 5.79 -8.27
C ASN A 360 14.16 6.48 -7.71
N GLU A 361 15.27 5.75 -7.56
CA GLU A 361 16.54 6.31 -7.10
C GLU A 361 17.05 7.42 -8.03
N GLY A 362 17.01 7.19 -9.35
CA GLY A 362 17.41 8.18 -10.34
C GLY A 362 16.51 9.42 -10.36
N GLN A 363 15.18 9.23 -10.28
CA GLN A 363 14.21 10.32 -10.24
C GLN A 363 14.35 11.16 -8.97
N ARG A 364 14.47 10.50 -7.81
CA ARG A 364 14.70 11.14 -6.52
C ARG A 364 16.00 11.95 -6.52
N TYR A 365 17.10 11.35 -6.99
CA TYR A 365 18.39 12.03 -7.10
C TYR A 365 18.31 13.30 -7.96
N GLN A 366 17.61 13.23 -9.11
CA GLN A 366 17.40 14.39 -9.96
C GLN A 366 16.61 15.49 -9.23
N ALA A 367 15.52 15.13 -8.54
CA ALA A 367 14.70 16.08 -7.80
C ALA A 367 15.50 16.77 -6.68
N GLU A 368 16.21 16.01 -5.85
CA GLU A 368 17.06 16.57 -4.78
C GLU A 368 18.18 17.46 -5.31
N THR A 369 18.83 17.06 -6.41
CA THR A 369 19.85 17.88 -7.06
C THR A 369 19.29 19.23 -7.49
N LEU A 370 18.13 19.22 -8.15
CA LEU A 370 17.47 20.44 -8.62
C LEU A 370 17.00 21.33 -7.46
N LEU A 371 16.45 20.75 -6.40
CA LEU A 371 16.08 21.47 -5.18
C LEU A 371 17.31 22.12 -4.53
N GLY A 372 18.40 21.37 -4.39
CA GLY A 372 19.66 21.87 -3.84
C GLY A 372 20.29 22.98 -4.69
N MET A 373 20.18 22.90 -6.02
CA MET A 373 20.62 23.97 -6.92
C MET A 373 19.82 25.27 -6.75
N GLN A 374 18.57 25.19 -6.28
CA GLN A 374 17.77 26.36 -5.90
C GLN A 374 18.05 26.85 -4.47
N GLY A 375 18.95 26.20 -3.72
CA GLY A 375 19.35 26.59 -2.37
C GLY A 375 18.57 25.90 -1.25
N ALA A 376 17.71 24.94 -1.57
CA ALA A 376 16.95 24.19 -0.57
C ALA A 376 17.85 23.30 0.30
N ARG A 377 17.50 23.19 1.58
CA ARG A 377 18.07 22.27 2.57
C ARG A 377 17.15 21.07 2.72
N ILE A 378 17.68 19.89 2.40
CA ILE A 378 16.93 18.65 2.40
C ILE A 378 17.00 17.99 3.78
N TYR A 379 15.83 17.69 4.34
CA TYR A 379 15.66 16.75 5.45
C TYR A 379 15.10 15.46 4.87
N ASP A 380 15.76 14.34 5.16
CA ASP A 380 15.38 13.02 4.67
C ASP A 380 15.44 11.99 5.80
N ASP A 381 15.17 10.72 5.49
CA ASP A 381 15.17 9.59 6.43
C ASP A 381 14.15 9.71 7.58
N ILE A 382 13.09 10.52 7.39
CA ILE A 382 11.96 10.60 8.33
C ILE A 382 10.91 9.57 7.93
N HIS A 383 11.17 8.31 8.21
CA HIS A 383 10.30 7.21 7.79
C HIS A 383 10.57 5.92 8.56
N VAL A 384 9.50 5.15 8.79
CA VAL A 384 9.55 3.75 9.21
C VAL A 384 8.76 2.91 8.21
N SER A 385 9.20 1.69 7.96
CA SER A 385 8.59 0.82 6.95
C SER A 385 7.20 0.34 7.36
N GLY A 386 6.34 0.05 6.39
CA GLY A 386 5.03 -0.58 6.58
C GLY A 386 5.05 -2.12 6.61
N HIS A 387 6.19 -2.78 6.39
CA HIS A 387 6.28 -4.25 6.26
C HIS A 387 7.04 -4.88 7.43
N LEU A 388 6.72 -6.13 7.76
CA LEU A 388 7.39 -6.92 8.80
C LEU A 388 8.89 -7.08 8.53
N GLN A 389 9.67 -7.08 9.59
CA GLN A 389 11.07 -7.50 9.61
C GLN A 389 11.16 -8.92 10.18
N THR A 390 12.36 -9.51 10.19
CA THR A 390 12.57 -10.93 10.57
C THR A 390 11.84 -11.34 11.87
N GLU A 391 11.86 -10.53 12.92
CA GLU A 391 11.20 -10.87 14.19
C GLU A 391 9.67 -10.81 14.10
N GLY A 392 9.14 -9.95 13.23
CA GLY A 392 7.70 -9.88 12.96
C GLY A 392 7.20 -11.13 12.24
N HIS A 393 7.94 -11.61 11.24
CA HIS A 393 7.64 -12.87 10.57
C HIS A 393 7.70 -14.06 11.53
N TYR A 394 8.71 -14.12 12.40
CA TYR A 394 8.80 -15.16 13.43
C TYR A 394 7.57 -15.15 14.32
N GLN A 395 7.12 -13.98 14.79
CA GLN A 395 5.95 -13.87 15.66
C GLN A 395 4.65 -14.27 14.97
N MET A 396 4.51 -14.04 13.66
CA MET A 396 3.37 -14.53 12.88
C MET A 396 3.41 -16.05 12.73
N LEU A 397 4.57 -16.64 12.43
CA LEU A 397 4.73 -18.09 12.37
C LEU A 397 4.42 -18.75 13.73
N ASP A 398 4.90 -18.17 14.82
CA ASP A 398 4.63 -18.62 16.19
C ASP A 398 3.13 -18.53 16.54
N ALA A 399 2.45 -17.46 16.10
CA ALA A 399 1.03 -17.26 16.36
C ALA A 399 0.13 -18.20 15.55
N LEU A 400 0.42 -18.38 14.25
CA LEU A 400 -0.42 -19.10 13.31
C LEU A 400 -0.15 -20.60 13.28
N GLN A 401 1.10 -21.03 13.51
CA GLN A 401 1.55 -22.42 13.39
C GLN A 401 0.99 -23.13 12.13
N PRO A 402 1.13 -22.54 10.92
CA PRO A 402 0.49 -23.04 9.72
C PRO A 402 1.02 -24.41 9.31
N GLU A 403 0.18 -25.24 8.70
CA GLU A 403 0.59 -26.51 8.10
C GLU A 403 1.39 -26.30 6.82
N ASN A 404 1.03 -25.29 6.02
CA ASN A 404 1.72 -24.94 4.78
C ASN A 404 2.08 -23.45 4.72
N ILE A 405 3.18 -23.12 4.06
CA ILE A 405 3.63 -21.75 3.87
C ILE A 405 3.90 -21.47 2.39
N VAL A 406 3.42 -20.33 1.89
CA VAL A 406 3.73 -19.82 0.56
C VAL A 406 4.33 -18.40 0.66
N PRO A 407 5.64 -18.23 0.44
CA PRO A 407 6.25 -16.90 0.37
C PRO A 407 5.77 -16.11 -0.85
N ALA A 408 5.47 -14.82 -0.67
CA ALA A 408 4.98 -13.92 -1.72
C ALA A 408 5.57 -12.49 -1.59
N HIS A 409 5.16 -11.58 -2.48
CA HIS A 409 5.52 -10.16 -2.51
C HIS A 409 7.02 -9.85 -2.62
N GLN A 410 7.77 -10.75 -3.26
CA GLN A 410 9.20 -10.58 -3.51
C GLN A 410 9.68 -11.43 -4.68
N ASP A 411 10.86 -11.07 -5.19
CA ASP A 411 11.65 -11.98 -6.02
C ASP A 411 12.30 -13.09 -5.17
N MET A 412 12.88 -14.08 -5.85
CA MET A 412 13.53 -15.23 -5.21
C MET A 412 14.65 -14.83 -4.24
N LYS A 413 15.36 -13.74 -4.51
CA LYS A 413 16.42 -13.25 -3.62
C LYS A 413 15.82 -12.61 -2.37
N GLY A 414 14.72 -11.88 -2.53
CA GLY A 414 14.01 -11.15 -1.50
C GLY A 414 13.32 -12.04 -0.47
N PHE A 415 12.68 -13.13 -0.91
CA PHE A 415 12.02 -14.08 0.01
C PHE A 415 12.96 -15.14 0.59
N SER A 416 14.18 -15.33 0.05
CA SER A 416 15.14 -16.32 0.57
C SER A 416 15.40 -16.22 2.08
N PRO A 417 15.51 -15.03 2.70
CA PRO A 417 15.63 -14.92 4.16
C PRO A 417 14.40 -15.44 4.93
N TYR A 418 13.19 -15.30 4.36
CA TYR A 418 11.98 -15.87 4.95
C TYR A 418 11.99 -17.40 4.86
N VAL A 419 12.44 -17.96 3.73
CA VAL A 419 12.66 -19.41 3.58
C VAL A 419 13.63 -19.93 4.63
N ASP A 420 14.75 -19.23 4.87
CA ASP A 420 15.71 -19.61 5.91
C ASP A 420 15.10 -19.55 7.32
N LEU A 421 14.26 -18.54 7.60
CA LEU A 421 13.52 -18.42 8.86
C LEU A 421 12.55 -19.60 9.05
N ALA A 422 11.71 -19.88 8.04
CA ALA A 422 10.74 -20.98 8.07
C ALA A 422 11.43 -22.34 8.25
N ARG A 423 12.53 -22.59 7.52
CA ARG A 423 13.34 -23.80 7.72
C ARG A 423 13.92 -23.91 9.13
N GLY A 424 14.30 -22.78 9.72
CA GLY A 424 14.71 -22.70 11.12
C GLY A 424 13.59 -23.06 12.12
N GLN A 425 12.32 -22.95 11.72
CA GLN A 425 11.14 -23.34 12.50
C GLN A 425 10.68 -24.78 12.23
N GLY A 426 11.31 -25.51 11.29
CA GLY A 426 11.04 -26.92 11.03
C GLY A 426 10.40 -27.22 9.67
N TYR A 427 10.03 -26.19 8.91
CA TYR A 427 9.45 -26.34 7.57
C TYR A 427 10.48 -26.83 6.55
N ASN A 428 10.05 -27.65 5.60
CA ASN A 428 10.82 -28.29 4.55
C ASN A 428 10.31 -27.86 3.16
N VAL A 429 11.25 -27.36 2.35
CA VAL A 429 10.94 -26.93 0.97
C VAL A 429 10.43 -28.11 0.14
N GLY A 430 9.28 -27.91 -0.51
CA GLY A 430 8.63 -28.90 -1.35
C GLY A 430 7.76 -29.92 -0.60
N ASP A 431 7.54 -29.70 0.70
CA ASP A 431 6.59 -30.45 1.53
C ASP A 431 5.57 -29.48 2.14
N ASP A 432 5.94 -28.76 3.19
CA ASP A 432 5.11 -27.77 3.90
C ASP A 432 5.55 -26.30 3.61
N LEU A 433 6.65 -26.10 2.88
CA LEU A 433 7.13 -24.80 2.41
C LEU A 433 7.20 -24.75 0.88
N HIS A 434 6.28 -24.01 0.28
CA HIS A 434 6.04 -23.99 -1.15
C HIS A 434 6.68 -22.76 -1.81
N ILE A 435 7.86 -22.95 -2.40
CA ILE A 435 8.49 -21.94 -3.26
C ILE A 435 7.86 -22.04 -4.65
N THR A 436 7.31 -20.94 -5.14
CA THR A 436 6.55 -20.91 -6.39
C THR A 436 6.87 -19.67 -7.22
N GLN A 437 6.22 -19.56 -8.38
CA GLN A 437 6.33 -18.47 -9.35
C GLN A 437 4.93 -18.10 -9.83
N ASN A 438 4.83 -17.00 -10.58
CA ASN A 438 3.57 -16.59 -11.19
C ASN A 438 3.08 -17.65 -12.20
N GLY A 439 1.77 -17.92 -12.20
CA GLY A 439 1.11 -18.88 -13.09
C GLY A 439 1.10 -20.34 -12.63
N ASN A 440 1.48 -20.62 -11.38
CA ASN A 440 1.43 -21.99 -10.82
C ASN A 440 0.17 -22.22 -9.98
N ILE A 441 -0.19 -23.50 -9.83
CA ILE A 441 -1.23 -23.99 -8.92
C ILE A 441 -0.60 -24.96 -7.93
N ILE A 442 -0.85 -24.77 -6.65
CA ILE A 442 -0.41 -25.62 -5.55
C ILE A 442 -1.65 -26.31 -4.98
N GLN A 443 -1.71 -27.63 -5.07
CA GLN A 443 -2.74 -28.43 -4.42
C GLN A 443 -2.31 -28.76 -2.99
N LEU A 444 -3.13 -28.40 -2.01
CA LEU A 444 -2.83 -28.61 -0.59
C LEU A 444 -3.53 -29.84 0.00
N THR A 445 -4.73 -30.15 -0.49
CA THR A 445 -5.53 -31.29 -0.02
C THR A 445 -6.05 -32.13 -1.20
N GLU A 446 -6.29 -33.41 -0.93
CA GLU A 446 -6.88 -34.38 -1.88
C GLU A 446 -8.41 -34.31 -1.96
#